data_AF-A0A7X3ZF46-F1
#
_entry.id   AF-A0A7X3ZF46-F1
#
_cell.length_a   1.000
_cell.length_b   1.000
_cell.length_c   1.000
_cell.angle_alpha   90.00
_cell.angle_beta   90.00
_cell.angle_gamma   90.00
#
_symmetry.space_group_name_H-M   'P 1'
#
loop_
_entity.id
_entity.type
_entity.pdbx_description
1 polymer ?
#
loop_
_entity_poly.entity_id
_entity_poly.type
_entity_poly.pdbx_seq_one_letter_code
_entity_poly.pdbx_strand_id
1 'polypeptide(L)'
;MGRAGSAAAQVGADAKELRRFDAGDGPGASARGADVMERQQRVTQRPIWRFREADKAAEDDQVTVEEPLEIRVEETPIAVVMRTPRHDFELAAGFLCTEGLIKSPQELGAISYCTAAEPPNEENIVEVKLAAGVEFDRQRLQ
;
A
#
# COMPACT_ATOMS: atom_id res chain seq x y z
N MET A 1 -35.34 -36.83 15.33
CA MET A 1 -35.70 -35.50 14.81
C MET A 1 -35.25 -34.46 15.84
N GLY A 2 -34.52 -33.39 15.59
CA GLY A 2 -33.97 -32.81 14.37
C GLY A 2 -33.34 -31.46 14.71
N ARG A 3 -32.11 -31.27 14.20
CA ARG A 3 -31.40 -30.02 13.86
C ARG A 3 -30.73 -29.13 14.92
N ALA A 4 -29.50 -28.78 14.52
CA ALA A 4 -28.52 -27.88 15.07
C ALA A 4 -28.68 -26.43 14.59
N GLY A 5 -27.89 -25.53 15.18
CA GLY A 5 -27.55 -24.19 14.67
C GLY A 5 -26.90 -23.39 15.80
N SER A 6 -25.60 -23.56 16.09
CA SER A 6 -24.46 -22.87 15.45
C SER A 6 -24.69 -21.36 15.34
N ALA A 7 -24.21 -20.63 16.35
CA ALA A 7 -24.05 -19.18 16.29
C ALA A 7 -22.77 -18.89 15.49
N ALA A 8 -22.95 -18.48 14.24
CA ALA A 8 -21.86 -18.00 13.40
C ALA A 8 -21.40 -16.64 13.92
N ALA A 9 -20.11 -16.54 14.19
CA ALA A 9 -19.44 -15.29 14.51
C ALA A 9 -19.55 -14.33 13.30
N GLN A 10 -20.13 -13.16 13.55
CA GLN A 10 -20.12 -12.05 12.61
C GLN A 10 -18.71 -11.44 12.61
N VAL A 11 -17.91 -11.72 11.59
CA VAL A 11 -16.62 -11.06 11.37
C VAL A 11 -16.91 -9.71 10.70
N GLY A 12 -16.74 -8.64 11.47
CA GLY A 12 -16.86 -7.26 10.99
C GLY A 12 -15.66 -6.91 10.10
N ALA A 13 -15.94 -6.44 8.89
CA ALA A 13 -14.94 -5.93 7.98
C ALA A 13 -14.49 -4.53 8.44
N ASP A 14 -13.28 -4.41 8.98
CA ASP A 14 -12.55 -3.14 9.02
C ASP A 14 -11.77 -3.01 7.69
N ALA A 15 -12.40 -2.28 6.75
CA ALA A 15 -11.99 -2.08 5.37
C ALA A 15 -10.97 -0.94 5.23
N LYS A 16 -9.67 -1.23 5.38
CA LYS A 16 -8.60 -0.25 5.09
C LYS A 16 -8.46 -0.07 3.56
N GLU A 17 -9.38 0.73 3.02
CA GLU A 17 -9.43 1.31 1.68
C GLU A 17 -9.28 0.31 0.50
N LEU A 18 -10.29 -0.56 0.33
CA LEU A 18 -10.44 -1.35 -0.90
C LEU A 18 -10.86 -0.42 -2.05
N ARG A 19 -9.95 -0.08 -2.96
CA ARG A 19 -10.32 0.61 -4.21
C ARG A 19 -10.78 -0.41 -5.24
N ARG A 20 -12.09 -0.53 -5.39
CA ARG A 20 -12.70 -1.16 -6.57
C ARG A 20 -12.67 -0.15 -7.70
N PHE A 21 -12.12 -0.54 -8.84
CA PHE A 21 -12.18 0.29 -10.05
C PHE A 21 -13.48 -0.02 -10.81
N ASP A 22 -14.59 0.58 -10.36
CA ASP A 22 -15.89 0.61 -11.06
C ASP A 22 -16.34 2.08 -11.29
N ALA A 23 -17.08 2.35 -12.37
CA ALA A 23 -17.50 3.70 -12.75
C ALA A 23 -18.62 4.29 -11.84
N GLY A 24 -18.30 5.27 -10.97
CA GLY A 24 -19.28 6.16 -10.31
C GLY A 24 -19.17 6.30 -8.77
N ASP A 25 -19.12 7.54 -8.27
CA ASP A 25 -18.75 7.98 -6.90
C ASP A 25 -19.95 8.26 -5.95
N GLY A 26 -19.73 8.23 -4.61
CA GLY A 26 -20.66 8.73 -3.57
C GLY A 26 -20.36 8.31 -2.10
N PRO A 27 -20.65 9.14 -1.05
CA PRO A 27 -19.75 9.30 0.12
C PRO A 27 -20.30 8.90 1.51
N GLY A 28 -19.38 8.71 2.49
CA GLY A 28 -19.66 8.87 3.92
C GLY A 28 -18.70 8.11 4.88
N ALA A 29 -17.82 8.81 5.60
CA ALA A 29 -16.94 8.24 6.64
C ALA A 29 -16.93 9.08 7.93
N SER A 30 -16.92 8.41 9.09
CA SER A 30 -16.82 9.02 10.42
C SER A 30 -15.75 8.34 11.29
N ALA A 31 -14.77 9.16 11.70
CA ALA A 31 -14.08 9.27 12.99
C ALA A 31 -13.54 8.03 13.73
N ARG A 32 -12.27 7.67 13.47
CA ARG A 32 -11.28 7.14 14.45
C ARG A 32 -9.87 7.60 14.04
N GLY A 33 -9.50 8.85 14.37
CA GLY A 33 -8.44 9.62 13.69
C GLY A 33 -7.21 10.03 14.52
N ALA A 34 -6.76 9.28 15.52
CA ALA A 34 -5.61 9.70 16.34
C ALA A 34 -4.28 9.03 15.96
N ASP A 35 -4.26 7.74 15.60
CA ASP A 35 -3.01 6.98 15.31
C ASP A 35 -2.70 6.90 13.79
N VAL A 36 -3.66 7.25 12.95
CA VAL A 36 -3.60 7.17 11.48
C VAL A 36 -2.83 8.36 10.87
N MET A 37 -2.49 9.37 11.66
CA MET A 37 -1.93 10.64 11.15
C MET A 37 -0.40 10.66 11.03
N GLU A 38 0.35 9.75 11.66
CA GLU A 38 1.82 9.84 11.71
C GLU A 38 2.53 9.19 10.51
N ARG A 39 1.99 8.10 9.95
CA ARG A 39 2.63 7.32 8.87
C ARG A 39 2.51 7.90 7.45
N GLN A 40 1.94 9.10 7.31
CA GLN A 40 1.84 9.81 6.04
C GLN A 40 2.88 10.95 5.90
N GLN A 41 3.87 11.04 6.79
CA GLN A 41 4.93 12.03 6.72
C GLN A 41 5.90 11.72 5.58
N ARG A 42 5.84 12.51 4.51
CA ARG A 42 6.79 12.45 3.39
C ARG A 42 8.12 13.13 3.66
N VAL A 43 8.15 14.02 4.65
CA VAL A 43 9.31 14.85 5.00
C VAL A 43 9.44 14.83 6.51
N THR A 44 10.67 14.72 6.99
CA THR A 44 11.01 14.80 8.41
C THR A 44 12.17 15.77 8.61
N GLN A 45 12.28 16.33 9.81
CA GLN A 45 13.40 17.20 10.18
C GLN A 45 14.52 16.33 10.75
N ARG A 46 15.75 16.50 10.26
CA ARG A 46 16.93 15.79 10.79
C ARG A 46 18.03 16.78 11.15
N PRO A 47 18.68 16.59 12.31
CA PRO A 47 19.84 17.38 12.65
C PRO A 47 20.98 17.03 11.70
N ILE A 48 21.54 18.04 11.06
CA ILE A 48 22.70 17.95 10.18
C ILE A 48 23.84 18.79 10.73
N TRP A 49 25.03 18.53 10.19
CA TRP A 49 26.18 19.40 10.37
C TRP A 49 26.50 20.08 9.04
N ARG A 50 26.41 21.41 9.01
CA ARG A 50 26.84 22.20 7.85
C ARG A 50 28.28 22.64 8.05
N PHE A 51 29.15 22.29 7.11
CA PHE A 51 30.56 22.68 7.11
C PHE A 51 30.78 23.80 6.09
N ARG A 52 31.49 24.87 6.47
CA ARG A 52 31.95 25.96 5.59
C ARG A 52 33.39 26.30 5.94
N GLU A 53 34.32 26.07 5.03
CA GLU A 53 35.76 26.25 5.30
C GLU A 53 36.21 25.53 6.58
N ALA A 54 36.65 26.27 7.60
CA ALA A 54 37.03 25.74 8.92
C ALA A 54 35.87 25.75 9.94
N ASP A 55 34.71 26.32 9.60
CA ASP A 55 33.55 26.44 10.47
C ASP A 55 32.58 25.25 10.32
N LYS A 56 31.96 24.87 11.44
CA LYS A 56 30.93 23.83 11.52
C LYS A 56 29.75 24.35 12.34
N ALA A 57 28.53 24.22 11.82
CA ALA A 57 27.29 24.60 12.50
C ALA A 57 26.28 23.45 12.52
N ALA A 58 25.56 23.30 13.64
CA ALA A 58 24.39 22.43 13.73
C ALA A 58 23.18 23.15 13.13
N GLU A 59 22.39 22.44 12.33
CA GLU A 59 21.17 22.94 11.70
C GLU A 59 20.19 21.77 11.54
N ASP A 60 18.89 22.02 11.51
CA ASP A 60 17.91 21.02 11.10
C ASP A 60 17.64 21.18 9.60
N ASP A 61 17.63 20.07 8.87
CA ASP A 61 17.28 20.04 7.45
C ASP A 61 16.06 19.14 7.20
N GLN A 62 15.29 19.51 6.17
CA GLN A 62 14.15 18.75 5.70
C GLN A 62 14.62 17.65 4.77
N VAL A 63 14.38 16.40 5.17
CA VAL A 63 14.70 15.23 4.36
C VAL A 63 13.45 14.44 4.03
N THR A 64 13.43 13.87 2.83
CA THR A 64 12.36 12.96 2.41
C THR A 64 12.41 11.67 3.22
N VAL A 65 11.25 11.16 3.60
CA VAL A 65 11.09 9.83 4.19
C VAL A 65 10.98 8.80 3.07
N GLU A 66 11.68 7.68 3.20
CA GLU A 66 11.54 6.52 2.33
C GLU A 66 11.22 5.27 3.15
N GLU A 67 10.31 4.45 2.62
CA GLU A 67 9.91 3.18 3.21
C GLU A 67 9.78 2.10 2.12
N PRO A 68 10.06 0.82 2.45
CA PRO A 68 9.87 -0.28 1.51
C PRO A 68 8.39 -0.54 1.26
N LEU A 69 8.00 -0.69 0.00
CA LEU A 69 6.70 -1.21 -0.41
C LEU A 69 6.88 -2.55 -1.09
N GLU A 70 6.31 -3.60 -0.51
CA GLU A 70 6.15 -4.88 -1.16
C GLU A 70 4.88 -4.86 -2.02
N ILE A 71 5.02 -5.19 -3.30
CA ILE A 71 3.91 -5.37 -4.23
C ILE A 71 3.68 -6.87 -4.43
N ARG A 72 2.47 -7.32 -4.13
CA ARG A 72 2.00 -8.69 -4.35
C ARG A 72 0.93 -8.73 -5.43
N VAL A 73 0.94 -9.79 -6.22
CA VAL A 73 -0.10 -10.11 -7.20
C VAL A 73 -0.59 -11.52 -6.90
N GLU A 74 -1.89 -11.68 -6.66
CA GLU A 74 -2.47 -12.97 -6.25
C GLU A 74 -1.67 -13.65 -5.12
N GLU A 75 -1.42 -12.90 -4.04
CA GLU A 75 -0.66 -13.29 -2.84
C GLU A 75 0.83 -13.59 -3.09
N THR A 76 1.30 -13.44 -4.33
CA THR A 76 2.68 -13.73 -4.72
C THR A 76 3.52 -12.45 -4.68
N PRO A 77 4.63 -12.41 -3.90
CA PRO A 77 5.55 -11.27 -3.91
C PRO A 77 6.26 -11.10 -5.25
N ILE A 78 6.15 -9.89 -5.81
CA ILE A 78 6.64 -9.53 -7.14
C ILE A 78 7.87 -8.63 -7.05
N ALA A 79 7.79 -7.60 -6.22
CA ALA A 79 8.87 -6.64 -6.04
C ALA A 79 8.80 -5.98 -4.65
N VAL A 80 9.95 -5.47 -4.21
CA VAL A 80 10.04 -4.51 -3.11
C VAL A 80 10.67 -3.25 -3.67
N VAL A 81 9.98 -2.12 -3.55
CA VAL A 81 10.47 -0.82 -4.03
C VAL A 81 10.63 0.15 -2.86
N MET A 82 11.61 1.05 -2.94
CA MET A 82 11.69 2.19 -2.02
C MET A 82 10.72 3.26 -2.51
N ARG A 83 9.87 3.78 -1.61
CA ARG A 83 8.94 4.87 -1.93
C ARG A 83 8.93 5.93 -0.84
N THR A 84 8.57 7.13 -1.23
CA THR A 84 8.02 8.12 -0.30
C THR A 84 6.54 7.79 -0.07
N PRO A 85 6.10 7.45 1.16
CA PRO A 85 4.75 6.91 1.40
C PRO A 85 3.61 7.82 0.91
N ARG A 86 2.57 7.22 0.32
CA ARG A 86 1.17 7.72 0.17
C ARG A 86 0.46 7.07 -1.01
N HIS A 87 0.91 7.36 -2.22
CA HIS A 87 0.22 6.99 -3.48
C HIS A 87 0.52 5.53 -3.86
N ASP A 88 0.41 4.63 -2.90
CA ASP A 88 0.94 3.28 -2.97
C ASP A 88 0.16 2.42 -3.97
N PHE A 89 -1.16 2.64 -4.07
CA PHE A 89 -2.01 1.92 -5.01
C PHE A 89 -1.76 2.37 -6.45
N GLU A 90 -1.62 3.68 -6.67
CA GLU A 90 -1.26 4.22 -7.98
C GLU A 90 0.17 3.80 -8.38
N LEU A 91 1.10 3.76 -7.42
CA LEU A 91 2.45 3.26 -7.63
C LEU A 91 2.44 1.78 -8.02
N ALA A 92 1.69 0.93 -7.30
CA ALA A 92 1.58 -0.49 -7.61
C ALA A 92 0.95 -0.72 -8.99
N ALA A 93 -0.16 -0.05 -9.31
CA ALA A 93 -0.79 -0.14 -10.61
C ALA A 93 0.14 0.32 -11.75
N GLY A 94 0.84 1.44 -11.55
CA GLY A 94 1.83 1.97 -12.49
C GLY A 94 2.99 1.00 -12.70
N PHE A 95 3.54 0.44 -11.61
CA PHE A 95 4.62 -0.53 -11.64
C PHE A 95 4.24 -1.77 -12.46
N LEU A 96 3.07 -2.38 -12.18
CA LEU A 96 2.61 -3.54 -12.93
C LEU A 96 2.45 -3.24 -14.43
N CYS A 97 2.02 -2.02 -14.77
CA CYS A 97 1.89 -1.59 -16.16
C CYS A 97 3.25 -1.40 -16.85
N THR A 98 4.20 -0.73 -16.19
CA THR A 98 5.52 -0.42 -16.77
C THR A 98 6.41 -1.66 -16.90
N GLU A 99 6.29 -2.61 -15.97
CA GLU A 99 6.93 -3.94 -16.08
C GLU A 99 6.18 -4.88 -17.05
N GLY A 100 5.06 -4.43 -17.60
CA GLY A 100 4.26 -5.15 -18.58
C GLY A 100 3.50 -6.35 -18.01
N LEU A 101 3.34 -6.43 -16.69
CA LEU A 101 2.59 -7.47 -15.98
C LEU A 101 1.08 -7.33 -16.20
N ILE A 102 0.62 -6.09 -16.41
CA ILE A 102 -0.70 -5.79 -16.96
C ILE A 102 -0.55 -4.95 -18.22
N LYS A 103 -1.48 -5.08 -19.17
CA LYS A 103 -1.48 -4.31 -20.42
C LYS A 103 -2.44 -3.14 -20.40
N SER A 104 -3.45 -3.20 -19.52
CA SER A 104 -4.44 -2.13 -19.39
C SER A 104 -5.05 -2.09 -17.99
N PRO A 105 -5.67 -0.98 -17.59
CA PRO A 105 -6.34 -0.86 -16.30
C PRO A 105 -7.47 -1.86 -16.08
N GLN A 106 -8.08 -2.40 -17.16
CA GLN A 106 -9.16 -3.39 -17.08
C GLN A 106 -8.66 -4.76 -16.58
N GLU A 107 -7.36 -4.99 -16.60
CA GLU A 107 -6.76 -6.22 -16.07
C GLU A 107 -6.59 -6.17 -14.54
N LEU A 108 -6.83 -5.01 -13.90
CA LEU A 108 -6.85 -4.86 -12.44
C LEU A 108 -8.25 -5.13 -11.87
N GLY A 109 -8.34 -6.03 -10.90
CA GLY A 109 -9.58 -6.34 -10.19
C GLY A 109 -9.72 -5.56 -8.87
N ALA A 110 -8.72 -5.65 -7.99
CA ALA A 110 -8.69 -4.92 -6.74
C ALA A 110 -7.27 -4.60 -6.31
N ILE A 111 -7.08 -3.46 -5.63
CA ILE A 111 -5.83 -3.10 -4.98
C ILE A 111 -6.16 -2.70 -3.54
N SER A 112 -5.42 -3.23 -2.59
CA SER A 112 -5.60 -2.95 -1.16
C SER A 112 -4.31 -3.18 -0.38
N TYR A 113 -4.20 -2.60 0.80
CA TYR A 113 -3.19 -3.04 1.76
C TYR A 113 -3.47 -4.47 2.23
N CYS A 114 -2.41 -5.24 2.48
CA CYS A 114 -2.52 -6.60 2.98
C CYS A 114 -3.04 -6.60 4.42
N THR A 115 -4.26 -7.14 4.63
CA THR A 115 -4.88 -7.19 5.96
C THR A 115 -4.24 -8.19 6.91
N ALA A 116 -3.42 -9.12 6.38
CA ALA A 116 -2.68 -10.10 7.15
C ALA A 116 -1.24 -9.64 7.49
N ALA A 117 -0.86 -8.43 7.10
CA ALA A 117 0.45 -7.88 7.43
C ALA A 117 0.54 -7.60 8.94
N GLU A 118 1.65 -8.02 9.54
CA GLU A 118 1.94 -7.75 10.95
C GLU A 118 2.60 -6.38 11.12
N PRO A 119 2.43 -5.70 12.28
CA PRO A 119 3.16 -4.48 12.58
C PRO A 119 4.68 -4.65 12.40
N PRO A 120 5.39 -3.70 11.77
CA PRO A 120 4.93 -2.38 11.34
C PRO A 120 4.52 -2.31 9.85
N ASN A 121 4.22 -3.43 9.20
CA ASN A 121 4.07 -3.52 7.74
C ASN A 121 2.64 -3.37 7.24
N GLU A 122 1.68 -2.95 8.08
CA GLU A 122 0.26 -2.86 7.72
C GLU A 122 -0.03 -1.95 6.53
N GLU A 123 0.89 -1.02 6.24
CA GLU A 123 0.83 -0.09 5.10
C GLU A 123 1.99 -0.29 4.11
N ASN A 124 2.82 -1.31 4.30
CA ASN A 124 4.01 -1.58 3.47
C ASN A 124 3.86 -2.76 2.54
N ILE A 125 2.68 -3.38 2.50
CA ILE A 125 2.38 -4.49 1.60
C ILE A 125 1.08 -4.15 0.86
N VAL A 126 1.19 -3.98 -0.46
CA VAL A 126 0.04 -3.81 -1.36
C VAL A 126 -0.24 -5.15 -2.03
N GLU A 127 -1.48 -5.59 -1.91
CA GLU A 127 -2.02 -6.77 -2.57
C GLU A 127 -2.83 -6.35 -3.79
N VAL A 128 -2.49 -6.92 -4.94
CA VAL A 128 -3.20 -6.71 -6.21
C VAL A 128 -3.88 -8.01 -6.62
N LYS A 129 -5.19 -7.93 -6.81
CA LYS A 129 -5.99 -8.98 -7.46
C LYS A 129 -6.25 -8.59 -8.89
N LEU A 130 -6.02 -9.51 -9.81
CA LEU A 130 -6.27 -9.31 -11.23
C LEU A 130 -7.76 -9.49 -11.53
N ALA A 131 -8.19 -8.93 -12.66
CA ALA A 131 -9.54 -9.14 -13.15
C ALA A 131 -9.75 -10.61 -13.53
N ALA A 132 -11.00 -11.08 -13.49
CA ALA A 132 -11.32 -12.47 -13.80
C ALA A 132 -10.85 -12.87 -15.21
N GLY A 133 -10.13 -13.98 -15.30
CA GLY A 133 -9.62 -14.50 -16.57
C GLY A 133 -8.31 -13.87 -17.06
N VAL A 134 -7.71 -12.96 -16.28
CA VAL A 134 -6.35 -12.48 -16.54
C VAL A 134 -5.35 -13.44 -15.91
N GLU A 135 -4.42 -13.95 -16.72
CA GLU A 135 -3.34 -14.80 -16.23
C GLU A 135 -2.10 -13.97 -15.91
N PHE A 136 -1.45 -14.33 -14.80
CA PHE A 136 -0.21 -13.73 -14.34
C PHE A 136 0.98 -14.64 -14.69
N ASP A 137 1.91 -14.15 -15.50
CA ASP A 137 3.17 -14.83 -15.76
C ASP A 137 4.32 -14.20 -14.96
N ARG A 138 4.67 -14.87 -13.86
CA ARG A 138 5.77 -14.44 -12.97
C ARG A 138 7.14 -14.49 -13.65
N GLN A 139 7.32 -15.29 -14.71
CA GLN A 139 8.63 -15.45 -15.35
C GLN A 139 9.12 -14.17 -16.02
N ARG A 140 8.22 -13.20 -16.26
CA ARG A 140 8.56 -11.92 -16.88
C ARG A 140 9.41 -10.99 -16.00
N LEU A 141 9.65 -11.35 -14.73
CA LEU A 141 10.42 -10.55 -13.76
C LEU A 141 11.79 -11.15 -13.41
N GLN A 142 12.19 -12.23 -14.10
CA GLN A 142 13.46 -12.93 -13.87
C GLN A 142 14.51 -12.57 -14.93
#